data_AF-A0A8T0A0I7-F1
#
_entry.id   AF-A0A8T0A0I7-F1
#
_cell.length_a   1.000
_cell.length_b   1.000
_cell.length_c   1.000
_cell.angle_alpha   90.00
_cell.angle_beta   90.00
_cell.angle_gamma   90.00
#
_symmetry.space_group_name_H-M   'P 1'
#
loop_
_entity.id
_entity.type
_entity.pdbx_description
1 polymer ?
#
loop_
_entity_poly.entity_id
_entity_poly.type
_entity_poly.pdbx_seq_one_letter_code
_entity_poly.pdbx_strand_id
1 'polypeptide(L)'
;MSSENNSTEAIEKEKLMGGCEGPDATYVKLEHALISHTIRAMLSGPGQYAENETNEVNFREIPSHVLQKVCHYFAYKTRYTNSASEIPEFHVAPELALELLMAANFLDC
;
A
#
# COMPACT_ATOMS: atom_id res chain seq x y z
N MET A 1 39.18 17.22 9.04
CA MET A 1 37.89 17.19 9.76
C MET A 1 36.80 17.69 8.84
N SER A 2 35.66 17.01 8.91
CA SER A 2 34.34 17.45 8.44
C SER A 2 34.10 17.39 6.93
N SER A 3 33.36 16.35 6.53
CA SER A 3 32.06 16.49 5.85
C SER A 3 31.37 15.13 5.92
N GLU A 4 30.73 14.88 7.07
CA GLU A 4 29.65 13.91 7.20
C GLU A 4 28.39 14.45 6.52
N ASN A 5 27.45 13.55 6.26
CA ASN A 5 26.04 13.78 5.89
C ASN A 5 25.71 13.65 4.39
N ASN A 6 25.72 12.41 3.90
CA ASN A 6 24.94 12.00 2.72
C ASN A 6 23.98 10.83 3.03
N SER A 7 23.55 10.71 4.28
CA SER A 7 22.69 9.60 4.75
C SER A 7 21.31 10.05 5.23
N THR A 8 21.05 11.37 5.28
CA THR A 8 19.84 11.92 5.88
C THR A 8 18.66 12.06 4.90
N GLU A 9 18.90 12.07 3.58
CA GLU A 9 17.83 12.25 2.58
C GLU A 9 16.99 10.98 2.33
N ALA A 10 17.48 9.80 2.70
CA ALA A 10 16.74 8.55 2.49
C ALA A 10 15.66 8.30 3.55
N ILE A 11 15.79 8.89 4.74
CA ILE A 11 14.92 8.63 5.90
C ILE A 11 13.67 9.52 5.90
N GLU A 12 13.66 10.62 5.14
CA GLU A 12 12.55 11.58 5.17
C GLU A 12 11.35 11.19 4.27
N LYS A 13 11.53 10.26 3.31
CA LYS A 13 10.44 9.79 2.44
C LYS A 13 9.56 8.70 3.04
N GLU A 14 9.92 8.17 4.21
CA GLU A 14 9.19 7.10 4.88
C GLU A 14 8.14 7.63 5.88
N LYS A 15 8.14 8.94 6.15
CA LYS A 15 7.34 9.57 7.21
C LYS A 15 5.90 9.94 6.83
N LEU A 16 5.33 9.32 5.79
CA LEU A 16 3.96 9.59 5.36
C LEU A 16 3.13 8.32 5.11
N MET A 17 3.28 7.30 5.96
CA MET A 17 2.27 6.24 6.08
C MET A 17 1.64 6.35 7.47
N GLY A 18 0.35 6.72 7.49
CA GLY A 18 -0.41 7.06 8.69
C GLY A 18 -0.52 5.92 9.70
N GLY A 19 -0.66 6.30 10.98
CA GLY A 19 -0.88 5.40 12.11
C GLY A 19 -2.31 4.85 12.15
N CYS A 20 -2.60 3.97 13.12
CA CYS A 20 -3.74 3.03 13.06
C CYS A 20 -4.94 3.34 13.99
N GLU A 21 -5.26 4.60 14.33
CA GLU A 21 -6.51 4.92 15.04
C GLU A 21 -7.20 6.21 14.57
N GLY A 22 -8.27 6.07 13.76
CA GLY A 22 -9.28 7.09 13.46
C GLY A 22 -8.77 8.36 12.73
N PRO A 23 -9.63 9.01 11.92
CA PRO A 23 -9.32 9.61 10.58
C PRO A 23 -7.96 9.44 9.88
N ASP A 24 -6.96 8.82 10.50
CA ASP A 24 -5.63 8.50 10.01
C ASP A 24 -5.72 7.28 9.08
N ALA A 25 -6.34 7.47 7.93
CA ALA A 25 -6.30 6.48 6.85
C ALA A 25 -4.85 6.27 6.41
N THR A 26 -4.47 5.02 6.15
CA THR A 26 -3.19 4.72 5.52
C THR A 26 -3.22 5.21 4.08
N TYR A 27 -2.70 6.41 3.84
CA TYR A 27 -2.53 6.93 2.49
C TYR A 27 -1.40 6.17 1.79
N VAL A 28 -1.78 5.44 0.75
CA VAL A 28 -0.83 4.81 -0.16
C VAL A 28 -0.75 5.69 -1.40
N LYS A 29 0.45 5.86 -1.96
CA LYS A 29 0.60 6.55 -3.25
C LYS A 29 -0.29 5.87 -4.29
N LEU A 30 -0.98 6.69 -5.09
CA LEU A 30 -1.88 6.20 -6.14
C LEU A 30 -1.19 5.19 -7.07
N GLU A 31 0.07 5.44 -7.44
CA GLU A 31 0.88 4.53 -8.28
C GLU A 31 1.01 3.11 -7.70
N HIS A 32 1.07 2.98 -6.38
CA HIS A 32 1.12 1.69 -5.68
C HIS A 32 -0.29 1.08 -5.56
N ALA A 33 -1.30 1.90 -5.27
CA ALA A 33 -2.68 1.44 -5.14
C ALA A 33 -3.24 0.85 -6.45
N LEU A 34 -2.78 1.39 -7.59
CA LEU A 34 -3.12 0.90 -8.94
C LEU A 34 -2.51 -0.48 -9.27
N ILE A 35 -1.70 -1.07 -8.40
CA ILE A 35 -1.32 -2.50 -8.50
C ILE A 35 -2.57 -3.38 -8.45
N SER A 36 -3.55 -3.02 -7.62
CA SER A 36 -4.84 -3.69 -7.55
C SER A 36 -5.73 -3.27 -8.72
N HIS A 37 -6.20 -4.26 -9.48
CA HIS A 37 -7.15 -4.01 -10.57
C HIS A 37 -8.50 -3.55 -10.02
N THR A 38 -8.92 -4.09 -8.87
CA THR A 38 -10.14 -3.67 -8.17
C THR A 38 -10.08 -2.21 -7.74
N ILE A 39 -9.00 -1.77 -7.08
CA ILE A 39 -8.83 -0.37 -6.69
C ILE A 39 -8.77 0.54 -7.91
N ARG A 40 -8.06 0.11 -8.97
CA ARG A 40 -8.04 0.84 -10.24
C ARG A 40 -9.44 1.00 -10.82
N ALA A 41 -10.27 -0.03 -10.81
CA ALA A 41 -11.63 0.03 -11.32
C ALA A 41 -12.52 0.94 -10.44
N MET A 42 -12.32 0.97 -9.13
CA MET A 42 -13.03 1.87 -8.22
C MET A 42 -12.67 3.34 -8.48
N LEU A 43 -11.38 3.63 -8.68
CA LEU A 43 -10.90 4.99 -8.93
C LEU A 43 -11.07 5.46 -10.38
N SER A 44 -11.11 4.55 -11.35
CA SER A 44 -11.17 4.87 -12.80
C SER A 44 -12.48 4.45 -13.47
N GLY A 45 -13.48 4.01 -12.70
CA GLY A 45 -14.74 3.49 -13.22
C GLY A 45 -15.55 4.56 -13.97
N PRO A 46 -16.26 4.20 -15.07
CA PRO A 46 -17.14 5.11 -15.80
C PRO A 46 -18.40 5.35 -14.96
N GLY A 47 -18.35 6.28 -14.01
CA GLY A 47 -19.50 6.64 -13.19
C GLY A 47 -19.19 7.81 -12.26
N GLN A 48 -20.22 8.60 -11.96
CA GLN A 48 -20.22 9.69 -10.98
C GLN A 48 -20.10 9.14 -9.54
N TYR A 49 -19.10 8.32 -9.28
CA TYR A 49 -18.82 7.83 -7.93
C TYR A 49 -17.95 8.86 -7.23
N ALA A 50 -18.34 9.23 -6.01
CA ALA A 50 -17.65 10.23 -5.19
C ALA A 50 -16.15 9.90 -5.01
N GLU A 51 -15.79 8.62 -5.10
CA GLU A 51 -14.44 8.07 -4.91
C GLU A 51 -13.44 8.53 -5.99
N ASN A 52 -13.89 8.82 -7.21
CA ASN A 52 -13.03 9.37 -8.27
C ASN A 52 -12.72 10.86 -8.02
N GLU A 53 -13.67 11.61 -7.42
CA GLU A 53 -13.47 13.02 -7.09
C GLU A 53 -12.66 13.17 -5.79
N THR A 54 -12.87 12.30 -4.81
CA THR A 54 -12.17 12.34 -3.52
C THR A 54 -10.86 11.55 -3.49
N ASN A 55 -10.62 10.66 -4.45
CA ASN A 55 -9.49 9.72 -4.47
C ASN A 55 -9.39 8.85 -3.20
N GLU A 56 -10.54 8.54 -2.60
CA GLU A 56 -10.65 7.72 -1.39
C GLU A 56 -11.45 6.45 -1.69
N VAL A 57 -10.96 5.31 -1.20
CA VAL A 57 -11.65 4.02 -1.31
C VAL A 57 -11.90 3.48 0.08
N ASN A 58 -13.15 3.11 0.38
CA ASN A 58 -13.54 2.58 1.69
C ASN A 58 -13.79 1.08 1.63
N PHE A 59 -12.99 0.30 2.37
CA PHE A 59 -13.17 -1.14 2.50
C PHE A 59 -13.92 -1.49 3.78
N ARG A 60 -15.15 -1.98 3.64
CA ARG A 60 -15.97 -2.49 4.77
C ARG A 60 -15.69 -3.94 5.11
N GLU A 61 -15.18 -4.71 4.14
CA GLU A 61 -14.98 -6.17 4.26
C GLU A 61 -13.54 -6.55 4.62
N ILE A 62 -12.58 -5.63 4.45
CA ILE A 62 -11.17 -5.87 4.75
C ILE A 62 -10.84 -5.18 6.09
N PRO A 63 -10.42 -5.94 7.12
CA PRO A 63 -10.04 -5.35 8.40
C PRO A 63 -8.73 -4.56 8.27
N SER A 64 -8.55 -3.55 9.13
CA SER A 64 -7.43 -2.60 9.08
C SER A 64 -6.05 -3.27 9.10
N HIS A 65 -5.88 -4.30 9.94
CA HIS A 65 -4.62 -5.01 10.10
C HIS A 65 -4.22 -5.81 8.84
N VAL A 66 -5.20 -6.29 8.06
CA VAL A 66 -4.96 -6.94 6.75
C VAL A 66 -4.67 -5.89 5.70
N LEU A 67 -5.47 -4.82 5.65
CA LEU A 67 -5.29 -3.74 4.69
C LEU A 67 -3.90 -3.09 4.83
N GLN A 68 -3.42 -2.89 6.05
CA GLN A 68 -2.05 -2.42 6.32
C GLN A 68 -1.00 -3.31 5.65
N LYS A 69 -1.17 -4.64 5.72
CA LYS A 69 -0.25 -5.59 5.12
C LYS A 69 -0.33 -5.58 3.59
N VAL A 70 -1.51 -5.37 3.03
CA VAL A 70 -1.71 -5.14 1.58
C VAL A 70 -1.00 -3.86 1.13
N CYS A 71 -1.10 -2.76 1.88
CA CYS A 71 -0.39 -1.52 1.57
C CYS A 71 1.13 -1.73 1.55
N HIS A 72 1.66 -2.48 2.52
CA HIS A 72 3.08 -2.87 2.52
C HIS A 72 3.43 -3.72 1.29
N TYR A 73 2.55 -4.64 0.89
CA TYR A 73 2.75 -5.44 -0.32
C TYR A 73 2.80 -4.57 -1.57
N PHE A 74 1.96 -3.55 -1.70
CA PHE A 74 2.00 -2.65 -2.86
C PHE A 74 3.33 -1.90 -2.95
N ALA A 75 3.80 -1.32 -1.84
CA ALA A 75 5.10 -0.67 -1.81
C ALA A 75 6.24 -1.64 -2.14
N TYR A 76 6.21 -2.84 -1.57
CA TYR A 76 7.16 -3.91 -1.85
C TYR A 76 7.17 -4.29 -3.34
N LYS A 77 5.99 -4.59 -3.92
CA LYS A 77 5.86 -4.98 -5.32
C LYS A 77 6.35 -3.86 -6.24
N THR A 78 5.94 -2.61 -6.03
CA THR A 78 6.45 -1.48 -6.84
C THR A 78 7.97 -1.35 -6.74
N ARG A 79 8.53 -1.46 -5.54
CA ARG A 79 9.97 -1.29 -5.30
C ARG A 79 10.82 -2.35 -6.01
N TYR A 80 10.32 -3.58 -6.10
CA TYR A 80 11.10 -4.74 -6.55
C TYR A 80 10.71 -5.31 -7.93
N THR A 81 9.58 -4.91 -8.53
CA THR A 81 9.13 -5.46 -9.84
C THR A 81 10.16 -5.32 -10.97
N ASN A 82 10.98 -4.26 -10.97
CA ASN A 82 12.04 -4.03 -11.97
C ASN A 82 13.42 -3.78 -11.34
N SER A 83 13.62 -4.26 -10.10
CA SER A 83 14.88 -4.04 -9.40
C SER A 83 15.90 -5.12 -9.73
N ALA A 84 17.14 -4.70 -9.99
CA ALA A 84 18.28 -5.62 -10.13
C ALA A 84 18.94 -5.98 -8.79
N SER A 85 18.42 -5.45 -7.67
CA SER A 85 18.90 -5.78 -6.33
C SER A 85 18.31 -7.09 -5.83
N GLU A 86 18.94 -7.68 -4.81
CA GLU A 86 18.34 -8.81 -4.09
C GLU A 86 16.95 -8.45 -3.56
N ILE A 87 16.02 -9.38 -3.74
CA ILE A 87 14.62 -9.23 -3.36
C ILE A 87 14.48 -9.79 -1.93
N PRO A 88 14.18 -8.95 -0.92
CA PRO A 88 14.04 -9.42 0.46
C PRO A 88 12.75 -10.23 0.65
N GLU A 89 12.72 -11.09 1.65
CA GLU A 89 11.53 -11.90 1.94
C GLU A 89 10.39 -11.06 2.52
N PHE A 90 9.21 -11.16 1.91
CA PHE A 90 7.99 -10.55 2.42
C PHE A 90 7.36 -11.43 3.49
N HIS A 91 7.66 -11.13 4.75
CA HIS A 91 7.21 -11.93 5.89
C HIS A 91 5.71 -11.77 6.13
N VAL A 92 4.97 -12.88 6.15
CA VAL A 92 3.53 -12.93 6.49
C VAL A 92 3.37 -13.83 7.71
N ALA A 93 2.75 -13.29 8.76
CA ALA A 93 2.43 -14.06 9.96
C ALA A 93 1.40 -15.15 9.60
N PRO A 94 1.55 -16.41 10.07
CA PRO A 94 0.63 -17.50 9.76
C PRO A 94 -0.84 -17.16 10.06
N GLU A 95 -1.08 -16.38 11.10
CA GLU A 95 -2.41 -15.95 11.55
C GLU A 95 -3.08 -15.02 10.53
N LEU A 96 -2.30 -14.27 9.75
CA LEU A 96 -2.80 -13.34 8.73
C LEU A 96 -2.95 -13.97 7.34
N ALA A 97 -2.38 -15.16 7.12
CA ALA A 97 -2.23 -15.74 5.79
C ALA A 97 -3.57 -15.95 5.08
N LEU A 98 -4.58 -16.45 5.80
CA LEU A 98 -5.90 -16.72 5.21
C LEU A 98 -6.67 -15.45 4.88
N GLU A 99 -6.69 -14.47 5.80
CA GLU A 99 -7.37 -13.20 5.57
C GLU A 99 -6.70 -12.39 4.47
N LEU A 100 -5.35 -12.38 4.45
CA LEU A 100 -4.59 -11.72 3.40
C LEU A 100 -4.79 -12.37 2.04
N LEU A 101 -4.95 -13.70 1.97
CA LEU A 101 -5.28 -14.41 0.74
C LEU A 101 -6.66 -14.01 0.20
N MET A 102 -7.67 -13.94 1.08
CA MET A 102 -9.01 -13.49 0.68
C MET A 102 -8.99 -12.03 0.19
N ALA A 103 -8.28 -11.16 0.89
CA ALA A 103 -8.11 -9.77 0.50
C ALA A 103 -7.36 -9.63 -0.84
N ALA A 104 -6.29 -10.40 -1.05
CA ALA A 104 -5.53 -10.39 -2.31
C ALA A 104 -6.40 -10.87 -3.48
N ASN A 105 -7.21 -11.91 -3.29
CA ASN A 105 -8.15 -12.38 -4.30
C ASN A 105 -9.23 -11.32 -4.60
N PHE A 106 -9.75 -10.63 -3.58
CA PHE A 106 -10.72 -9.55 -3.78
C PHE A 106 -10.12 -8.33 -4.50
N LEU A 107 -8.87 -7.98 -4.17
CA LEU A 107 -8.16 -6.83 -4.73
C LEU A 107 -7.48 -7.13 -6.07
N ASP A 108 -7.49 -8.38 -6.53
CA ASP A 108 -6.89 -8.83 -7.79
C ASP A 108 -5.45 -8.30 -7.97
N CYS A 109 -4.58 -8.63 -7.00
CA CYS A 109 -3.21 -8.13 -6.89
C CYS A 109 -2.15 -9.20 -6.57
#